data_AF-A0A2H4XD62-F1
#
_entry.id   AF-A0A2H4XD62-F1
#
_cell.length_a   1.000
_cell.length_b   1.000
_cell.length_c   1.000
_cell.angle_alpha   90.00
_cell.angle_beta   90.00
_cell.angle_gamma   90.00
#
_symmetry.space_group_name_H-M   'P 1'
#
loop_
_entity.id
_entity.type
_entity.pdbx_description
1 polymer ?
#
loop_
_entity_poly.entity_id
_entity_poly.type
_entity_poly.pdbx_seq_one_letter_code
_entity_poly.pdbx_strand_id
1 'polypeptide(L)'
;KIKKEWLDLLEETKKNKMLVEKCKKEDALCPPPMVEVSSNPSITEKKAALEEKEERVNLSFDWIQELPDNLDVCIAQRNFEGAVDLLAKLNSYLQDKPLTYSVQDLRTKVDPRLRHLTDVLVFELSPERSLRGGPKATRRAVSQLVRLGQSTKACGLFLQNRATAVHSAIRQLRIEGATLLYVHKLCNVFFTSLLETAKEFETDFSGNSGCYSAFIVWSCSALNIFVDAFSKQVFDSKESLSTAAECVKVAKEHCKHLSEIGLDLTFILHAFLVKDLKAVLQSNKDIIIEATKHRNSEEMWRKMNLMTPEALAKLKEEMQNCGVDNFDQYTGDDCWVNLSYTIVAFTKQIMFFLEEALKLYFPELHMVLLEGLIEIILVAVQHVDYSLR
;
A
#
# COMPACT_ATOMS: atom_id res chain seq x y z
N LYS A 1 -9.93 -11.26 -36.97
CA LYS A 1 -8.80 -10.83 -37.82
C LYS A 1 -7.61 -10.43 -36.95
N ILE A 2 -7.76 -9.44 -36.06
CA ILE A 2 -6.72 -8.97 -35.12
C ILE A 2 -6.07 -10.09 -34.28
N LYS A 3 -6.85 -11.02 -33.70
CA LYS A 3 -6.29 -12.13 -32.91
C LYS A 3 -5.38 -13.08 -33.70
N LYS A 4 -5.57 -13.19 -35.02
CA LYS A 4 -4.77 -14.06 -35.89
C LYS A 4 -3.45 -13.39 -36.25
N GLU A 5 -3.49 -12.10 -36.58
CA GLU A 5 -2.30 -11.27 -36.82
C GLU A 5 -1.36 -11.23 -35.61
N TRP A 6 -1.91 -11.14 -34.39
CA TRP A 6 -1.08 -11.20 -33.17
C TRP A 6 -0.40 -12.55 -32.94
N LEU A 7 -1.04 -13.66 -33.34
CA LEU A 7 -0.45 -14.99 -33.22
C LEU A 7 0.66 -15.21 -34.25
N ASP A 8 0.44 -14.74 -35.48
CA ASP A 8 1.43 -14.80 -36.56
C ASP A 8 2.70 -13.99 -36.20
N LEU A 9 2.54 -12.81 -35.60
CA LEU A 9 3.64 -11.96 -35.16
C LEU A 9 4.44 -12.59 -34.00
N LEU A 10 3.77 -13.37 -33.15
CA LEU A 10 4.39 -14.07 -32.03
C LEU A 10 5.17 -15.31 -32.49
N GLU A 11 4.66 -16.02 -33.51
CA GLU A 11 5.40 -17.11 -34.16
C GLU A 11 6.62 -16.61 -34.94
N GLU A 12 6.50 -15.48 -35.63
CA GLU A 12 7.59 -14.89 -36.40
C GLU A 12 8.73 -14.38 -35.50
N THR A 13 8.39 -13.73 -34.38
CA THR A 13 9.37 -13.30 -33.38
C THR A 13 10.07 -14.48 -32.69
N LYS A 14 9.33 -15.57 -32.42
CA LYS A 14 9.91 -16.81 -31.88
C LYS A 14 10.87 -17.47 -32.88
N LYS A 15 10.53 -17.49 -34.17
CA LYS A 15 11.37 -18.04 -35.24
C LYS A 15 12.66 -17.24 -35.44
N ASN A 16 12.57 -15.90 -35.39
CA ASN A 16 13.74 -15.01 -35.47
C ASN A 16 14.68 -15.19 -34.28
N LYS A 17 14.14 -15.37 -33.07
CA LYS A 17 14.95 -15.62 -31.88
C LYS A 17 15.72 -16.95 -31.95
N MET A 18 15.11 -18.01 -32.50
CA MET A 18 15.78 -19.28 -32.72
C MET A 18 16.89 -19.21 -33.80
N LEU A 19 16.71 -18.40 -34.84
CA LEU A 19 17.74 -18.17 -35.86
C LEU A 19 18.95 -17.42 -35.28
N VAL A 20 18.73 -16.41 -34.45
CA VAL A 20 19.80 -15.66 -33.77
C VAL A 20 20.58 -16.54 -32.81
N GLU A 21 19.90 -17.43 -32.08
CA GLU A 21 20.58 -18.41 -31.21
C GLU A 21 21.35 -19.47 -32.00
N LYS A 22 20.91 -19.81 -33.22
CA LYS A 22 21.62 -20.75 -34.09
C LYS A 22 22.91 -20.14 -34.66
N CYS A 23 22.87 -18.89 -35.15
CA CYS A 23 24.07 -18.18 -35.60
C CYS A 23 25.11 -18.02 -34.48
N LYS A 24 24.66 -17.68 -33.26
CA LYS A 24 25.57 -17.55 -32.10
C LYS A 24 26.24 -18.87 -31.69
N LYS A 25 25.65 -20.02 -32.03
CA LYS A 25 26.24 -21.35 -31.79
C LYS A 25 27.19 -21.77 -32.90
N GLU A 26 26.96 -21.34 -34.14
CA GLU A 26 27.83 -21.65 -35.28
C GLU A 26 29.14 -20.82 -35.24
N ASP A 27 29.11 -19.57 -34.76
CA ASP A 27 30.32 -18.73 -34.58
C ASP A 27 31.26 -19.22 -33.45
N ALA A 28 30.81 -20.13 -32.59
CA ALA A 28 31.59 -20.64 -31.46
C ALA A 28 32.44 -21.89 -31.81
N LEU A 29 32.36 -22.42 -33.03
CA LEU A 29 33.09 -23.62 -33.47
C LEU A 29 33.95 -23.36 -34.72
N CYS A 30 34.98 -22.52 -34.60
CA CYS A 30 36.12 -22.56 -35.53
C CYS A 30 37.44 -22.24 -34.79
N PRO A 31 38.45 -23.14 -34.82
CA PRO A 31 39.79 -22.85 -34.32
C PRO A 31 40.66 -22.15 -35.40
N PRO A 32 41.62 -21.30 -35.02
CA PRO A 32 42.52 -20.64 -35.97
C PRO A 32 43.62 -21.61 -36.49
N PRO A 33 44.06 -21.49 -37.76
CA PRO A 33 45.16 -22.30 -38.28
C PRO A 33 46.53 -21.78 -37.81
N MET A 34 47.39 -22.72 -37.42
CA MET A 34 48.81 -22.54 -37.15
C MET A 34 49.60 -22.44 -38.48
N VAL A 35 50.57 -21.52 -38.55
CA VAL A 35 51.67 -21.57 -39.53
C VAL A 35 52.99 -21.41 -38.79
N GLU A 36 53.90 -22.32 -39.12
CA GLU A 36 55.16 -22.66 -38.46
C GLU A 36 56.25 -21.59 -38.60
N VAL A 37 57.17 -21.59 -37.64
CA VAL A 37 58.40 -20.79 -37.61
C VAL A 37 59.51 -21.53 -38.38
N SER A 38 60.22 -20.83 -39.25
CA SER A 38 61.59 -21.22 -39.64
C SER A 38 62.42 -20.00 -40.10
N SER A 39 63.50 -19.78 -39.35
CA SER A 39 64.85 -19.38 -39.81
C SER A 39 65.16 -17.90 -40.17
N ASN A 40 65.98 -17.28 -39.30
CA ASN A 40 66.84 -16.07 -39.49
C ASN A 40 67.81 -16.20 -40.68
N PRO A 41 68.67 -15.21 -41.08
CA PRO A 41 68.93 -13.85 -40.54
C PRO A 41 69.02 -12.71 -41.61
N SER A 42 68.99 -11.43 -41.20
CA SER A 42 69.99 -10.38 -41.56
C SER A 42 69.51 -8.92 -41.32
N ILE A 43 70.27 -8.21 -40.45
CA ILE A 43 70.86 -6.88 -40.67
C ILE A 43 69.93 -5.65 -40.75
N THR A 44 69.81 -5.01 -39.58
CA THR A 44 70.12 -3.59 -39.30
C THR A 44 69.14 -2.47 -39.73
N GLU A 45 68.93 -1.57 -38.76
CA GLU A 45 68.44 -0.18 -38.87
C GLU A 45 66.94 0.07 -39.02
N LYS A 46 66.25 0.14 -37.87
CA LYS A 46 65.72 1.42 -37.32
C LYS A 46 64.92 1.17 -36.05
N LYS A 47 65.63 1.25 -34.92
CA LYS A 47 65.07 1.84 -33.71
C LYS A 47 64.78 3.33 -34.00
N ALA A 48 63.71 3.81 -33.39
CA ALA A 48 63.25 5.20 -33.30
C ALA A 48 62.12 5.58 -34.26
N ALA A 49 61.10 6.20 -33.68
CA ALA A 49 59.92 6.81 -34.27
C ALA A 49 58.73 5.87 -34.53
N LEU A 50 58.03 5.50 -33.45
CA LEU A 50 56.57 5.68 -33.31
C LEU A 50 56.19 5.33 -31.86
N GLU A 51 56.69 6.14 -30.93
CA GLU A 51 55.98 6.39 -29.67
C GLU A 51 54.76 7.24 -30.05
N GLU A 52 53.66 6.60 -30.45
CA GLU A 52 52.37 7.26 -30.42
C GLU A 52 52.01 7.46 -28.95
N LYS A 53 52.00 8.74 -28.55
CA LYS A 53 51.54 9.26 -27.27
C LYS A 53 50.17 8.68 -26.93
N GLU A 54 50.12 7.59 -26.18
CA GLU A 54 49.09 7.44 -25.18
C GLU A 54 49.22 8.66 -24.27
N GLU A 55 48.23 9.56 -24.28
CA GLU A 55 48.05 10.50 -23.18
C GLU A 55 47.91 9.66 -21.91
N ARG A 56 49.04 9.40 -21.24
CA ARG A 56 49.06 8.76 -19.93
C ARG A 56 48.33 9.70 -19.01
N VAL A 57 47.06 9.39 -18.76
CA VAL A 57 46.31 9.98 -17.68
C VAL A 57 47.12 9.77 -16.41
N ASN A 58 47.69 10.85 -15.87
CA ASN A 58 48.51 10.80 -14.66
C ASN A 58 47.59 10.47 -13.47
N LEU A 59 47.51 9.18 -13.14
CA LEU A 59 46.81 8.64 -11.96
C LEU A 59 47.75 8.53 -10.75
N SER A 60 48.98 9.06 -10.84
CA SER A 60 50.00 9.07 -9.80
C SER A 60 49.73 10.05 -8.65
N PHE A 61 48.48 10.47 -8.47
CA PHE A 61 48.11 11.27 -7.30
C PHE A 61 48.00 10.33 -6.10
N ASP A 62 48.67 10.67 -5.00
CA ASP A 62 48.73 9.84 -3.79
C ASP A 62 47.33 9.45 -3.28
N TRP A 63 46.37 10.38 -3.35
CA TRP A 63 44.98 10.11 -2.95
C TRP A 63 44.27 9.03 -3.78
N ILE A 64 44.69 8.80 -5.03
CA ILE A 64 44.12 7.76 -5.92
C ILE A 64 44.71 6.40 -5.57
N GLN A 65 46.00 6.35 -5.22
CA GLN A 65 46.67 5.12 -4.82
C GLN A 65 46.21 4.64 -3.45
N GLU A 66 45.97 5.57 -2.51
CA GLU A 66 45.43 5.28 -1.18
C GLU A 66 43.91 5.10 -1.16
N LEU A 67 43.21 5.40 -2.25
CA LEU A 67 41.75 5.34 -2.32
C LEU A 67 41.17 3.97 -1.92
N PRO A 68 41.71 2.82 -2.41
CA PRO A 68 41.17 1.51 -2.05
C PRO A 68 41.30 1.21 -0.56
N ASP A 69 42.44 1.57 0.05
CA ASP A 69 42.70 1.36 1.48
C ASP A 69 41.84 2.30 2.33
N ASN A 70 41.68 3.57 1.91
CA ASN A 70 40.80 4.53 2.54
C ASN A 70 39.32 4.10 2.50
N LEU A 71 38.88 3.46 1.41
CA LEU A 71 37.54 2.86 1.32
C LEU A 71 37.38 1.72 2.32
N ASP A 72 38.35 0.82 2.43
CA ASP A 72 38.33 -0.29 3.38
C ASP A 72 38.28 0.23 4.83
N VAL A 73 39.04 1.27 5.16
CA VAL A 73 38.98 1.94 6.47
C VAL A 73 37.61 2.58 6.73
N CYS A 74 37.03 3.28 5.75
CA CYS A 74 35.71 3.88 5.91
C CYS A 74 34.62 2.82 6.12
N ILE A 75 34.68 1.71 5.40
CA ILE A 75 33.75 0.57 5.56
C ILE A 75 33.92 -0.05 6.95
N ALA A 76 35.15 -0.29 7.40
CA ALA A 76 35.44 -0.84 8.72
C ALA A 76 34.95 0.07 9.86
N GLN A 77 35.08 1.40 9.70
CA GLN A 77 34.58 2.40 10.64
C GLN A 77 33.07 2.64 10.55
N ARG A 78 32.37 2.00 9.60
CA ARG A 78 30.95 2.26 9.26
C ARG A 78 30.67 3.72 8.89
N ASN A 79 31.68 4.44 8.40
CA ASN A 79 31.50 5.78 7.84
C ASN A 79 31.11 5.66 6.36
N PHE A 80 29.86 5.28 6.11
CA PHE A 80 29.36 5.06 4.76
C PHE A 80 29.27 6.36 3.95
N GLU A 81 28.98 7.49 4.60
CA GLU A 81 28.96 8.81 3.96
C GLU A 81 30.33 9.16 3.37
N GLY A 82 31.39 9.02 4.17
CA GLY A 82 32.77 9.24 3.71
C GLY A 82 33.19 8.30 2.57
N ALA A 83 32.79 7.02 2.63
CA ALA A 83 33.07 6.06 1.56
C ALA A 83 32.39 6.45 0.23
N VAL A 84 31.12 6.87 0.28
CA VAL A 84 30.37 7.29 -0.90
C VAL A 84 30.91 8.62 -1.45
N ASP A 85 31.34 9.55 -0.59
CA ASP A 85 31.95 10.81 -1.01
C ASP A 85 33.27 10.58 -1.77
N LEU A 86 34.10 9.63 -1.29
CA LEU A 86 35.33 9.23 -1.97
C LEU A 86 35.04 8.61 -3.35
N LEU A 87 34.00 7.77 -3.45
CA LEU A 87 33.56 7.19 -4.73
C LEU A 87 32.98 8.25 -5.68
N ALA A 88 32.24 9.23 -5.16
CA ALA A 88 31.71 10.35 -5.95
C ALA A 88 32.85 11.23 -6.50
N LYS A 89 33.85 11.54 -5.67
CA LYS A 89 35.07 12.26 -6.10
C LYS A 89 35.82 11.50 -7.18
N LEU A 90 35.97 10.18 -7.02
CA LEU A 90 36.59 9.33 -8.04
C LEU A 90 35.80 9.38 -9.35
N ASN A 91 34.48 9.20 -9.30
CA ASN A 91 33.64 9.20 -10.50
C ASN A 91 33.66 10.54 -11.23
N SER A 92 33.61 11.67 -10.49
CA SER A 92 33.75 13.00 -11.08
C SER A 92 35.13 13.20 -11.73
N TYR A 93 36.20 12.76 -11.07
CA TYR A 93 37.56 12.86 -11.61
C TYR A 93 37.75 12.00 -12.87
N LEU A 94 37.06 10.85 -12.96
CA LEU A 94 37.12 9.94 -14.09
C LEU A 94 36.16 10.29 -15.23
N GLN A 95 35.21 11.23 -15.04
CA GLN A 95 34.24 11.61 -16.08
C GLN A 95 34.90 12.31 -17.27
N ASP A 96 35.94 13.12 -17.03
CA ASP A 96 36.59 13.93 -18.06
C ASP A 96 37.80 13.25 -18.72
N LYS A 97 38.12 12.00 -18.32
CA LYS A 97 39.35 11.31 -18.71
C LYS A 97 39.09 10.12 -19.63
N PRO A 98 39.91 9.90 -20.66
CA PRO A 98 39.78 8.74 -21.54
C PRO A 98 40.00 7.45 -20.75
N LEU A 99 39.35 6.37 -21.19
CA LEU A 99 39.49 5.01 -20.64
C LEU A 99 40.87 4.44 -20.97
N THR A 100 41.91 4.88 -20.25
CA THR A 100 43.26 4.31 -20.31
C THR A 100 43.35 3.03 -19.48
N TYR A 101 44.31 2.14 -19.78
CA TYR A 101 44.61 0.92 -19.01
C TYR A 101 44.70 1.17 -17.49
N SER A 102 45.35 2.27 -17.08
CA SER A 102 45.48 2.65 -15.67
C SER A 102 44.13 3.00 -14.99
N VAL A 103 43.16 3.53 -15.75
CA VAL A 103 41.79 3.77 -15.25
C VAL A 103 41.03 2.46 -15.08
N GLN A 104 41.25 1.49 -15.98
CA GLN A 104 40.67 0.15 -15.85
C GLN A 104 41.26 -0.61 -14.65
N ASP A 105 42.57 -0.57 -14.40
CA ASP A 105 43.20 -1.20 -13.22
C ASP A 105 42.72 -0.58 -11.89
N LEU A 106 42.47 0.73 -11.87
CA LEU A 106 41.88 1.37 -10.69
C LEU A 106 40.43 0.91 -10.48
N ARG A 107 39.62 0.83 -11.55
CA ARG A 107 38.24 0.32 -11.46
C ARG A 107 38.19 -1.13 -10.99
N THR A 108 39.07 -2.02 -11.47
CA THR A 108 39.10 -3.42 -11.00
C THR A 108 39.43 -3.55 -9.52
N LYS A 109 40.19 -2.60 -8.94
CA LYS A 109 40.47 -2.53 -7.49
C LYS A 109 39.33 -1.90 -6.67
N VAL A 110 38.59 -0.95 -7.24
CA VAL A 110 37.50 -0.23 -6.56
C VAL A 110 36.16 -0.98 -6.65
N ASP A 111 35.84 -1.60 -7.78
CA ASP A 111 34.60 -2.35 -8.02
C ASP A 111 34.29 -3.45 -6.98
N PRO A 112 35.26 -4.28 -6.51
CA PRO A 112 34.97 -5.26 -5.47
C PRO A 112 34.64 -4.59 -4.12
N ARG A 113 35.23 -3.43 -3.83
CA ARG A 113 34.98 -2.66 -2.61
C ARG A 113 33.65 -1.93 -2.66
N LEU A 114 33.26 -1.42 -3.83
CA LEU A 114 31.93 -0.91 -4.09
C LEU A 114 30.86 -1.98 -3.88
N ARG A 115 31.11 -3.20 -4.38
CA ARG A 115 30.24 -4.37 -4.12
C ARG A 115 30.16 -4.67 -2.63
N HIS A 116 31.30 -4.72 -1.94
CA HIS A 116 31.35 -4.95 -0.50
C HIS A 116 30.58 -3.88 0.31
N LEU A 117 30.79 -2.59 0.00
CA LEU A 117 30.05 -1.48 0.61
C LEU A 117 28.54 -1.61 0.37
N THR A 118 28.14 -1.96 -0.85
CA THR A 118 26.73 -2.19 -1.20
C THR A 118 26.14 -3.34 -0.39
N ASP A 119 26.87 -4.45 -0.23
CA ASP A 119 26.41 -5.60 0.53
C ASP A 119 26.30 -5.30 2.03
N VAL A 120 27.24 -4.52 2.58
CA VAL A 120 27.17 -4.05 3.98
C VAL A 120 25.98 -3.10 4.18
N LEU A 121 25.74 -2.17 3.26
CA LEU A 121 24.58 -1.27 3.33
C LEU A 121 23.25 -2.01 3.23
N VAL A 122 23.18 -3.02 2.35
CA VAL A 122 22.01 -3.89 2.22
C VAL A 122 21.78 -4.68 3.50
N PHE A 123 22.86 -5.20 4.10
CA PHE A 123 22.80 -5.93 5.38
C PHE A 123 22.29 -5.06 6.54
N GLU A 124 22.67 -3.77 6.60
CA GLU A 124 22.17 -2.84 7.62
C GLU A 124 20.68 -2.48 7.44
N LEU A 125 20.15 -2.59 6.21
CA LEU A 125 18.75 -2.32 5.90
C LEU A 125 17.84 -3.52 6.14
N SER A 126 18.40 -4.73 6.22
CA SER A 126 17.64 -5.96 6.43
C SER A 126 16.94 -5.96 7.80
N PRO A 127 15.60 -6.16 7.84
CA PRO A 127 14.79 -6.02 9.05
C PRO A 127 15.09 -7.07 10.14
N GLU A 128 15.68 -8.21 9.77
CA GLU A 128 15.90 -9.36 10.66
C GLU A 128 17.18 -9.26 11.52
N ARG A 129 18.11 -8.35 11.19
CA ARG A 129 19.46 -8.33 11.80
C ARG A 129 20.03 -6.96 12.13
N SER A 130 19.30 -5.87 11.92
CA SER A 130 19.69 -4.54 12.41
C SER A 130 19.54 -4.46 13.94
N LEU A 131 20.48 -5.05 14.68
CA LEU A 131 20.57 -4.96 16.14
C LEU A 131 21.05 -3.56 16.61
N ARG A 132 21.45 -2.68 15.68
CA ARG A 132 22.23 -1.47 16.01
C ARG A 132 21.76 -0.19 15.32
N GLY A 133 20.82 -0.27 14.38
CA GLY A 133 20.40 0.87 13.58
C GLY A 133 18.93 1.19 13.77
N GLY A 134 18.62 2.14 14.66
CA GLY A 134 17.28 2.75 14.71
C GLY A 134 16.93 3.50 13.41
N PRO A 135 15.77 4.17 13.34
CA PRO A 135 15.25 4.79 12.10
C PRO A 135 16.25 5.72 11.38
N LYS A 136 17.13 6.38 12.14
CA LYS A 136 18.20 7.24 11.60
C LYS A 136 19.25 6.47 10.79
N ALA A 137 19.60 5.26 11.19
CA ALA A 137 20.60 4.44 10.49
C ALA A 137 20.04 3.90 9.18
N THR A 138 18.78 3.46 9.18
CA THR A 138 18.05 3.04 7.98
C THR A 138 18.03 4.16 6.94
N ARG A 139 17.63 5.37 7.34
CA ARG A 139 17.63 6.54 6.43
C ARG A 139 19.00 6.83 5.81
N ARG A 140 20.06 6.83 6.63
CA ARG A 140 21.43 7.06 6.14
C ARG A 140 21.84 6.01 5.12
N ALA A 141 21.55 4.73 5.40
CA ALA A 141 21.90 3.63 4.51
C ALA A 141 21.13 3.70 3.18
N VAL A 142 19.84 4.07 3.20
CA VAL A 142 19.05 4.29 1.97
C VAL A 142 19.62 5.42 1.14
N SER A 143 19.87 6.59 1.75
CA SER A 143 20.46 7.75 1.06
C SER A 143 21.80 7.40 0.41
N GLN A 144 22.67 6.65 1.10
CA GLN A 144 23.94 6.19 0.53
C GLN A 144 23.74 5.23 -0.65
N LEU A 145 22.82 4.26 -0.57
CA LEU A 145 22.55 3.36 -1.71
C LEU A 145 21.97 4.09 -2.93
N VAL A 146 21.12 5.10 -2.71
CA VAL A 146 20.60 5.94 -3.80
C VAL A 146 21.74 6.71 -4.47
N ARG A 147 22.66 7.30 -3.68
CA ARG A 147 23.86 7.98 -4.20
C ARG A 147 24.81 7.05 -4.97
N LEU A 148 24.84 5.76 -4.63
CA LEU A 148 25.60 4.73 -5.35
C LEU A 148 24.91 4.26 -6.65
N GLY A 149 23.76 4.83 -7.03
CA GLY A 149 23.00 4.44 -8.22
C GLY A 149 22.20 3.14 -8.04
N GLN A 150 22.10 2.61 -6.82
CA GLN A 150 21.36 1.38 -6.49
C GLN A 150 19.93 1.70 -6.01
N SER A 151 19.28 2.69 -6.61
CA SER A 151 17.98 3.23 -6.16
C SER A 151 16.87 2.18 -6.12
N THR A 152 16.75 1.32 -7.12
CA THR A 152 15.75 0.24 -7.15
C THR A 152 15.91 -0.74 -5.99
N LYS A 153 17.16 -1.15 -5.69
CA LYS A 153 17.47 -2.07 -4.59
C LYS A 153 17.23 -1.39 -3.23
N ALA A 154 17.62 -0.12 -3.11
CA ALA A 154 17.37 0.68 -1.92
C ALA A 154 15.87 0.84 -1.63
N CYS A 155 15.08 1.14 -2.67
CA CYS A 155 13.63 1.26 -2.58
C CYS A 155 12.99 -0.04 -2.09
N GLY A 156 13.32 -1.18 -2.70
CA GLY A 156 12.78 -2.49 -2.27
C GLY A 156 13.08 -2.79 -0.80
N LEU A 157 14.32 -2.58 -0.35
CA LEU A 157 14.72 -2.82 1.04
C LEU A 157 14.08 -1.82 2.02
N PHE A 158 13.98 -0.56 1.64
CA PHE A 158 13.29 0.46 2.43
C PHE A 158 11.84 0.10 2.67
N LEU A 159 11.10 -0.24 1.59
CA LEU A 159 9.70 -0.62 1.69
C LEU A 159 9.51 -1.93 2.46
N GLN A 160 10.42 -2.90 2.31
CA GLN A 160 10.38 -4.14 3.09
C GLN A 160 10.56 -3.87 4.59
N ASN A 161 11.51 -3.02 4.96
CA ASN A 161 11.73 -2.61 6.35
C ASN A 161 10.51 -1.85 6.91
N ARG A 162 9.92 -0.96 6.11
CA ARG A 162 8.69 -0.24 6.49
C ARG A 162 7.49 -1.17 6.61
N ALA A 163 7.38 -2.19 5.75
CA ALA A 163 6.32 -3.22 5.86
C ALA A 163 6.42 -3.98 7.19
N THR A 164 7.62 -4.42 7.59
CA THR A 164 7.82 -5.13 8.86
C THR A 164 7.57 -4.22 10.07
N ALA A 165 7.96 -2.94 9.98
CA ALA A 165 7.70 -1.95 11.02
C ALA A 165 6.19 -1.69 11.20
N VAL A 166 5.45 -1.43 10.12
CA VAL A 166 3.99 -1.22 10.14
C VAL A 166 3.28 -2.45 10.70
N HIS A 167 3.61 -3.64 10.18
CA HIS A 167 3.01 -4.89 10.65
C HIS A 167 3.27 -5.14 12.14
N SER A 168 4.49 -4.85 12.62
CA SER A 168 4.83 -4.97 14.03
C SER A 168 4.09 -3.95 14.90
N ALA A 169 3.96 -2.71 14.44
CA ALA A 169 3.24 -1.65 15.15
C ALA A 169 1.75 -1.99 15.30
N ILE A 170 1.11 -2.49 14.24
CA ILE A 170 -0.29 -2.95 14.28
C ILE A 170 -0.43 -4.14 15.26
N ARG A 171 0.49 -5.11 15.20
CA ARG A 171 0.44 -6.30 16.07
C ARG A 171 0.67 -6.00 17.55
N GLN A 172 1.49 -5.00 17.86
CA GLN A 172 1.77 -4.57 19.24
C GLN A 172 0.63 -3.74 19.84
N LEU A 173 -0.30 -3.26 19.01
CA LEU A 173 -1.43 -2.49 19.48
C LEU A 173 -2.34 -3.38 20.35
N ARG A 174 -2.48 -3.01 21.62
CA ARG A 174 -3.36 -3.72 22.54
C ARG A 174 -4.82 -3.40 22.25
N ILE A 175 -5.65 -4.45 22.22
CA ILE A 175 -7.10 -4.34 22.15
C ILE A 175 -7.57 -4.01 23.58
N GLU A 176 -7.89 -2.75 23.82
CA GLU A 176 -8.31 -2.26 25.13
C GLU A 176 -9.47 -1.26 24.98
N GLY A 177 -10.52 -1.46 25.78
CA GLY A 177 -11.70 -0.59 25.81
C GLY A 177 -12.72 -0.89 24.70
N ALA A 178 -13.54 0.11 24.39
CA ALA A 178 -14.55 0.02 23.34
C ALA A 178 -13.92 -0.10 21.95
N THR A 179 -14.57 -0.83 21.04
CA THR A 179 -14.10 -1.05 19.67
C THR A 179 -13.74 0.23 18.93
N LEU A 180 -14.56 1.29 19.08
CA LEU A 180 -14.28 2.60 18.47
C LEU A 180 -12.95 3.22 18.96
N LEU A 181 -12.64 3.09 20.25
CA LEU A 181 -11.39 3.61 20.82
C LEU A 181 -10.17 2.87 20.27
N TYR A 182 -10.27 1.55 20.12
CA TYR A 182 -9.24 0.75 19.47
C TYR A 182 -9.06 1.18 18.01
N VAL A 183 -10.15 1.36 17.25
CA VAL A 183 -10.10 1.77 15.84
C VAL A 183 -9.43 3.13 15.68
N HIS A 184 -9.71 4.11 16.53
CA HIS A 184 -8.99 5.39 16.51
C HIS A 184 -7.49 5.22 16.72
N LYS A 185 -7.07 4.39 17.69
CA LYS A 185 -5.65 4.11 17.92
C LYS A 185 -5.02 3.40 16.72
N LEU A 186 -5.71 2.42 16.13
CA LEU A 186 -5.26 1.68 14.96
C LEU A 186 -5.07 2.60 13.75
N CYS A 187 -6.06 3.45 13.47
CA CYS A 187 -5.98 4.44 12.40
C CYS A 187 -4.80 5.39 12.64
N ASN A 188 -4.67 5.95 13.84
CA ASN A 188 -3.57 6.86 14.16
C ASN A 188 -2.20 6.22 13.95
N VAL A 189 -1.98 5.00 14.43
CA VAL A 189 -0.70 4.29 14.27
C VAL A 189 -0.40 4.04 12.80
N PHE A 190 -1.36 3.50 12.04
CA PHE A 190 -1.16 3.14 10.64
C PHE A 190 -0.97 4.37 9.74
N PHE A 191 -1.92 5.32 9.76
CA PHE A 191 -1.90 6.47 8.86
C PHE A 191 -0.77 7.44 9.17
N THR A 192 -0.37 7.60 10.45
CA THR A 192 0.82 8.39 10.80
C THR A 192 2.09 7.71 10.27
N SER A 193 2.24 6.40 10.46
CA SER A 193 3.39 5.67 9.93
C SER A 193 3.46 5.72 8.40
N LEU A 194 2.31 5.67 7.72
CA LEU A 194 2.23 5.77 6.28
C LEU A 194 2.64 7.17 5.80
N LEU A 195 2.13 8.22 6.45
CA LEU A 195 2.48 9.62 6.19
C LEU A 195 3.97 9.90 6.38
N GLU A 196 4.56 9.39 7.48
CA GLU A 196 6.00 9.49 7.71
C GLU A 196 6.79 8.77 6.61
N THR A 197 6.34 7.57 6.22
CA THR A 197 7.00 6.79 5.16
C THR A 197 6.92 7.51 3.82
N ALA A 198 5.79 8.12 3.49
CA ALA A 198 5.61 8.89 2.25
C ALA A 198 6.56 10.10 2.19
N LYS A 199 6.65 10.86 3.29
CA LYS A 199 7.57 12.01 3.40
C LYS A 199 9.02 11.59 3.25
N GLU A 200 9.44 10.53 3.94
CA GLU A 200 10.80 10.01 3.81
C GLU A 200 11.09 9.48 2.40
N PHE A 201 10.12 8.82 1.78
CA PHE A 201 10.23 8.31 0.42
C PHE A 201 10.42 9.45 -0.58
N GLU A 202 9.65 10.53 -0.45
CA GLU A 202 9.79 11.71 -1.29
C GLU A 202 11.19 12.35 -1.15
N THR A 203 11.72 12.44 0.08
CA THR A 203 13.06 13.01 0.30
C THR A 203 14.17 12.17 -0.30
N ASP A 204 14.08 10.84 -0.20
CA ASP A 204 15.17 9.94 -0.62
C ASP A 204 15.09 9.56 -2.12
N PHE A 205 13.90 9.63 -2.74
CA PHE A 205 13.67 9.13 -4.10
C PHE A 205 13.11 10.17 -5.10
N SER A 206 13.11 11.47 -4.79
CA SER A 206 12.58 12.55 -5.64
C SER A 206 13.07 12.54 -7.11
N GLY A 207 14.27 12.04 -7.38
CA GLY A 207 14.84 11.92 -8.74
C GLY A 207 14.55 10.62 -9.49
N ASN A 208 13.92 9.63 -8.86
CA ASN A 208 13.77 8.26 -9.39
C ASN A 208 12.29 7.89 -9.58
N SER A 209 11.70 8.30 -10.71
CA SER A 209 10.29 8.05 -11.05
C SER A 209 9.89 6.57 -10.99
N GLY A 210 10.80 5.66 -11.33
CA GLY A 210 10.57 4.21 -11.30
C GLY A 210 10.33 3.64 -9.90
N CYS A 211 10.69 4.34 -8.82
CA CYS A 211 10.50 3.87 -7.45
C CYS A 211 9.09 4.15 -6.93
N TYR A 212 8.39 5.18 -7.45
CA TYR A 212 7.07 5.56 -6.98
C TYR A 212 6.01 4.48 -7.22
N SER A 213 6.09 3.75 -8.32
CA SER A 213 5.18 2.62 -8.58
C SER A 213 5.31 1.52 -7.51
N ALA A 214 6.53 1.22 -7.07
CA ALA A 214 6.78 0.28 -5.98
C ALA A 214 6.23 0.79 -4.65
N PHE A 215 6.35 2.10 -4.39
CA PHE A 215 5.75 2.73 -3.20
C PHE A 215 4.22 2.62 -3.19
N ILE A 216 3.56 2.83 -4.32
CA ILE A 216 2.10 2.65 -4.42
C ILE A 216 1.70 1.19 -4.16
N VAL A 217 2.39 0.23 -4.79
CA VAL A 217 2.12 -1.21 -4.56
C VAL A 217 2.30 -1.59 -3.09
N TRP A 218 3.36 -1.08 -2.45
CA TRP A 218 3.58 -1.27 -1.02
C TRP A 218 2.47 -0.62 -0.18
N SER A 219 2.05 0.60 -0.51
CA SER A 219 0.98 1.31 0.21
C SER A 219 -0.35 0.54 0.16
N CYS A 220 -0.69 -0.04 -1.00
CA CYS A 220 -1.85 -0.91 -1.14
C CYS A 220 -1.74 -2.16 -0.27
N SER A 221 -0.57 -2.80 -0.24
CA SER A 221 -0.33 -3.99 0.59
C SER A 221 -0.37 -3.66 2.09
N ALA A 222 0.21 -2.54 2.50
CA ALA A 222 0.17 -2.06 3.87
C ALA A 222 -1.27 -1.73 4.30
N LEU A 223 -2.06 -1.11 3.42
CA LEU A 223 -3.47 -0.85 3.65
C LEU A 223 -4.27 -2.15 3.80
N ASN A 224 -3.96 -3.21 3.04
CA ASN A 224 -4.60 -4.50 3.21
C ASN A 224 -4.35 -5.08 4.62
N ILE A 225 -3.12 -4.99 5.13
CA ILE A 225 -2.78 -5.43 6.50
C ILE A 225 -3.60 -4.64 7.55
N PHE A 226 -3.74 -3.32 7.34
CA PHE A 226 -4.59 -2.49 8.18
C PHE A 226 -6.05 -2.93 8.12
N VAL A 227 -6.60 -3.14 6.93
CA VAL A 227 -8.00 -3.56 6.75
C VAL A 227 -8.23 -4.94 7.36
N ASP A 228 -7.31 -5.89 7.22
CA ASP A 228 -7.42 -7.20 7.86
C ASP A 228 -7.51 -7.11 9.39
N ALA A 229 -6.75 -6.20 10.01
CA ALA A 229 -6.82 -5.95 11.46
C ALA A 229 -8.11 -5.21 11.86
N PHE A 230 -8.51 -4.22 11.06
CA PHE A 230 -9.74 -3.46 11.23
C PHE A 230 -10.98 -4.36 11.15
N SER A 231 -11.09 -5.17 10.09
CA SER A 231 -12.24 -6.03 9.84
C SER A 231 -12.46 -7.06 10.94
N LYS A 232 -11.38 -7.65 11.47
CA LYS A 232 -11.46 -8.57 12.62
C LYS A 232 -12.06 -7.91 13.86
N GLN A 233 -11.72 -6.64 14.11
CA GLN A 233 -12.20 -5.97 15.31
C GLN A 233 -13.59 -5.35 15.13
N VAL A 234 -13.97 -4.97 13.91
CA VAL A 234 -15.24 -4.25 13.65
C VAL A 234 -16.35 -5.20 13.19
N PHE A 235 -16.03 -6.22 12.41
CA PHE A 235 -17.03 -7.09 11.76
C PHE A 235 -17.11 -8.48 12.39
N ASP A 236 -16.00 -9.11 12.78
CA ASP A 236 -16.03 -10.45 13.40
C ASP A 236 -16.55 -10.42 14.86
N SER A 237 -16.46 -9.27 15.51
CA SER A 237 -16.87 -9.03 16.90
C SER A 237 -18.39 -8.89 17.10
N LYS A 238 -19.19 -9.01 16.03
CA LYS A 238 -20.67 -8.85 16.03
C LYS A 238 -21.13 -7.52 16.64
N GLU A 239 -20.38 -6.46 16.38
CA GLU A 239 -20.74 -5.10 16.80
C GLU A 239 -22.02 -4.62 16.15
N SER A 240 -22.65 -3.60 16.75
CA SER A 240 -23.83 -2.97 16.17
C SER A 240 -23.51 -2.30 14.83
N LEU A 241 -24.51 -2.21 13.92
CA LEU A 241 -24.35 -1.49 12.65
C LEU A 241 -23.86 -0.05 12.86
N SER A 242 -24.31 0.59 13.95
CA SER A 242 -23.89 1.96 14.26
C SER A 242 -22.43 2.06 14.68
N THR A 243 -21.97 1.14 15.55
CA THR A 243 -20.54 1.06 15.91
C THR A 243 -19.68 0.85 14.65
N ALA A 244 -20.11 -0.06 13.76
CA ALA A 244 -19.41 -0.32 12.50
C ALA A 244 -19.39 0.91 11.58
N ALA A 245 -20.52 1.63 11.45
CA ALA A 245 -20.62 2.85 10.66
C ALA A 245 -19.66 3.95 11.15
N GLU A 246 -19.61 4.20 12.46
CA GLU A 246 -18.68 5.19 13.04
C GLU A 246 -17.21 4.75 12.87
N CYS A 247 -16.89 3.47 13.05
CA CYS A 247 -15.53 2.96 12.83
C CYS A 247 -15.07 3.14 11.38
N VAL A 248 -15.94 2.85 10.41
CA VAL A 248 -15.66 3.01 8.97
C VAL A 248 -15.51 4.48 8.61
N LYS A 249 -16.34 5.36 9.19
CA LYS A 249 -16.22 6.81 9.01
C LYS A 249 -14.86 7.32 9.46
N VAL A 250 -14.41 6.93 10.65
CA VAL A 250 -13.07 7.29 11.17
C VAL A 250 -11.97 6.83 10.21
N ALA A 251 -12.02 5.58 9.75
CA ALA A 251 -11.02 5.06 8.80
C ALA A 251 -11.02 5.83 7.46
N LYS A 252 -12.20 6.19 6.93
CA LYS A 252 -12.33 7.02 5.72
C LYS A 252 -11.76 8.42 5.91
N GLU A 253 -12.03 9.06 7.04
CA GLU A 253 -11.51 10.40 7.36
C GLU A 253 -9.98 10.39 7.42
N HIS A 254 -9.38 9.43 8.12
CA HIS A 254 -7.91 9.32 8.14
C HIS A 254 -7.32 9.01 6.76
N CYS A 255 -7.96 8.16 5.96
CA CYS A 255 -7.51 7.87 4.59
C CYS A 255 -7.54 9.13 3.70
N LYS A 256 -8.56 9.98 3.85
CA LYS A 256 -8.69 11.23 3.09
C LYS A 256 -7.57 12.23 3.39
N HIS A 257 -7.02 12.24 4.60
CA HIS A 257 -5.86 13.10 4.92
C HIS A 257 -4.61 12.71 4.11
N LEU A 258 -4.49 11.47 3.65
CA LEU A 258 -3.40 11.08 2.73
C LEU A 258 -3.52 11.75 1.36
N SER A 259 -4.73 12.15 0.96
CA SER A 259 -4.92 12.88 -0.31
C SER A 259 -4.21 14.23 -0.32
N GLU A 260 -3.99 14.85 0.86
CA GLU A 260 -3.26 16.12 0.99
C GLU A 260 -1.78 16.01 0.57
N ILE A 261 -1.19 14.82 0.72
CA ILE A 261 0.18 14.52 0.25
C ILE A 261 0.20 13.89 -1.16
N GLY A 262 -0.93 13.88 -1.86
CA GLY A 262 -1.04 13.30 -3.21
C GLY A 262 -1.19 11.78 -3.24
N LEU A 263 -1.50 11.13 -2.10
CA LEU A 263 -1.74 9.68 -2.02
C LEU A 263 -3.21 9.39 -1.72
N ASP A 264 -4.02 9.19 -2.76
CA ASP A 264 -5.42 8.78 -2.58
C ASP A 264 -5.57 7.26 -2.60
N LEU A 265 -5.89 6.69 -1.43
CA LEU A 265 -6.17 5.26 -1.25
C LEU A 265 -7.64 4.98 -0.91
N THR A 266 -8.52 5.99 -1.03
CA THR A 266 -9.92 5.88 -0.60
C THR A 266 -10.66 4.78 -1.36
N PHE A 267 -10.44 4.69 -2.67
CA PHE A 267 -11.06 3.65 -3.51
C PHE A 267 -10.58 2.24 -3.14
N ILE A 268 -9.32 2.10 -2.72
CA ILE A 268 -8.74 0.80 -2.30
C ILE A 268 -9.31 0.40 -0.95
N LEU A 269 -9.43 1.36 -0.02
CA LEU A 269 -10.08 1.14 1.26
C LEU A 269 -11.52 0.64 1.07
N HIS A 270 -12.29 1.28 0.18
CA HIS A 270 -13.64 0.83 -0.17
C HIS A 270 -13.64 -0.58 -0.78
N ALA A 271 -12.71 -0.86 -1.71
CA ALA A 271 -12.60 -2.16 -2.36
C ALA A 271 -12.28 -3.29 -1.37
N PHE A 272 -11.47 -3.05 -0.34
CA PHE A 272 -11.19 -4.04 0.70
C PHE A 272 -12.35 -4.21 1.68
N LEU A 273 -13.05 -3.13 2.03
CA LEU A 273 -14.17 -3.18 2.98
C LEU A 273 -15.50 -3.67 2.38
N VAL A 274 -15.66 -3.64 1.05
CA VAL A 274 -16.96 -3.88 0.39
C VAL A 274 -17.59 -5.22 0.77
N LYS A 275 -16.79 -6.28 0.89
CA LYS A 275 -17.28 -7.61 1.23
C LYS A 275 -17.87 -7.64 2.63
N ASP A 276 -17.15 -7.10 3.59
CA ASP A 276 -17.55 -7.11 5.00
C ASP A 276 -18.76 -6.20 5.22
N LEU A 277 -18.78 -5.03 4.58
CA LEU A 277 -19.91 -4.11 4.65
C LEU A 277 -21.20 -4.71 4.06
N LYS A 278 -21.10 -5.43 2.95
CA LYS A 278 -22.25 -6.19 2.41
C LYS A 278 -22.76 -7.22 3.40
N ALA A 279 -21.87 -7.97 4.03
CA ALA A 279 -22.22 -8.98 5.03
C ALA A 279 -22.92 -8.36 6.26
N VAL A 280 -22.40 -7.25 6.77
CA VAL A 280 -22.99 -6.54 7.92
C VAL A 280 -24.37 -5.99 7.59
N LEU A 281 -24.53 -5.36 6.43
CA LEU A 281 -25.83 -4.83 5.99
C LEU A 281 -26.87 -5.94 5.81
N GLN A 282 -26.48 -7.07 5.20
CA GLN A 282 -27.36 -8.23 5.05
C GLN A 282 -27.73 -8.84 6.40
N SER A 283 -26.76 -9.02 7.30
CA SER A 283 -27.02 -9.55 8.64
C SER A 283 -27.95 -8.63 9.44
N ASN A 284 -27.75 -7.31 9.36
CA ASN A 284 -28.60 -6.35 10.05
C ASN A 284 -30.02 -6.34 9.48
N LYS A 285 -30.16 -6.40 8.16
CA LYS A 285 -31.44 -6.59 7.47
C LYS A 285 -32.18 -7.83 7.98
N ASP A 286 -31.50 -8.98 8.06
CA ASP A 286 -32.12 -10.22 8.56
C ASP A 286 -32.58 -10.09 10.02
N ILE A 287 -31.79 -9.43 10.88
CA ILE A 287 -32.17 -9.13 12.27
C ILE A 287 -33.44 -8.27 12.32
N ILE A 288 -33.53 -7.24 11.46
CA ILE A 288 -34.72 -6.36 11.40
C ILE A 288 -35.94 -7.14 10.93
N ILE A 289 -35.79 -8.00 9.92
CA ILE A 289 -36.88 -8.84 9.41
C ILE A 289 -37.41 -9.75 10.50
N GLU A 290 -36.54 -10.47 11.21
CA GLU A 290 -36.96 -11.40 12.27
C GLU A 290 -37.58 -10.66 13.47
N ALA A 291 -37.02 -9.51 13.87
CA ALA A 291 -37.61 -8.67 14.91
C ALA A 291 -39.00 -8.14 14.51
N THR A 292 -39.19 -7.82 13.22
CA THR A 292 -40.48 -7.38 12.68
C THR A 292 -41.49 -8.50 12.68
N LYS A 293 -41.13 -9.70 12.18
CA LYS A 293 -42.01 -10.88 12.22
C LYS A 293 -42.44 -11.25 13.64
N HIS A 294 -41.51 -11.20 14.60
CA HIS A 294 -41.81 -11.48 16.00
C HIS A 294 -42.88 -10.50 16.54
N ARG A 295 -42.65 -9.20 16.40
CA ARG A 295 -43.61 -8.16 16.84
C ARG A 295 -44.98 -8.31 16.17
N ASN A 296 -44.98 -8.61 14.87
CA ASN A 296 -46.19 -8.81 14.08
C ASN A 296 -47.01 -10.02 14.55
N SER A 297 -46.39 -11.05 15.14
CA SER A 297 -47.11 -12.22 15.67
C SER A 297 -47.97 -11.93 16.91
N GLU A 298 -47.66 -10.84 17.62
CA GLU A 298 -48.35 -10.39 18.84
C GLU A 298 -49.29 -9.19 18.57
N GLU A 299 -49.43 -8.77 17.30
CA GLU A 299 -50.17 -7.57 16.94
C GLU A 299 -51.70 -7.78 16.99
N MET A 300 -52.39 -6.77 17.53
CA MET A 300 -53.84 -6.72 17.72
C MET A 300 -54.50 -5.51 17.04
N TRP A 301 -53.73 -4.68 16.32
CA TRP A 301 -54.15 -3.48 15.58
C TRP A 301 -54.88 -2.44 16.45
N ARG A 302 -54.42 -2.27 17.69
CA ARG A 302 -55.02 -1.33 18.65
C ARG A 302 -54.26 -0.01 18.66
N LYS A 303 -54.99 1.07 18.92
CA LYS A 303 -54.40 2.35 19.27
C LYS A 303 -53.50 2.19 20.49
N MET A 304 -52.33 2.82 20.46
CA MET A 304 -51.38 2.77 21.56
C MET A 304 -51.74 3.84 22.60
N ASN A 305 -51.74 3.46 23.88
CA ASN A 305 -51.86 4.37 25.00
C ASN A 305 -50.52 4.45 25.73
N LEU A 306 -49.90 5.63 25.77
CA LEU A 306 -48.61 5.87 26.42
C LEU A 306 -48.74 6.20 27.90
N MET A 307 -49.95 6.14 28.45
CA MET A 307 -50.32 6.37 29.86
C MET A 307 -50.14 7.81 30.36
N THR A 308 -49.21 8.57 29.77
CA THR A 308 -48.85 9.93 30.19
C THR A 308 -48.62 10.84 28.97
N PRO A 309 -48.99 12.13 29.04
CA PRO A 309 -48.77 13.07 27.94
C PRO A 309 -47.27 13.37 27.76
N GLU A 310 -46.46 13.26 28.81
CA GLU A 310 -45.00 13.40 28.74
C GLU A 310 -44.36 12.28 27.89
N ALA A 311 -44.85 11.04 28.01
CA ALA A 311 -44.38 9.94 27.17
C ALA A 311 -44.75 10.13 25.69
N LEU A 312 -45.92 10.72 25.41
CA LEU A 312 -46.30 11.10 24.05
C LEU A 312 -45.39 12.21 23.50
N ALA A 313 -45.11 13.24 24.28
CA ALA A 313 -44.18 14.30 23.90
C ALA A 313 -42.78 13.73 23.57
N LYS A 314 -42.29 12.82 24.41
CA LYS A 314 -41.01 12.14 24.17
C LYS A 314 -41.02 11.30 22.89
N LEU A 315 -42.09 10.55 22.62
CA LEU A 315 -42.21 9.79 21.38
C LEU A 315 -42.23 10.71 20.14
N LYS A 316 -42.92 11.86 20.22
CA LYS A 316 -42.93 12.85 19.14
C LYS A 316 -41.53 13.36 18.84
N GLU A 317 -40.77 13.72 19.88
CA GLU A 317 -39.37 14.15 19.76
C GLU A 317 -38.49 13.04 19.15
N GLU A 318 -38.64 11.80 19.60
CA GLU A 318 -37.90 10.66 19.03
C GLU A 318 -38.24 10.44 17.55
N MET A 319 -39.51 10.52 17.16
CA MET A 319 -39.94 10.36 15.76
C MET A 319 -39.39 11.50 14.89
N GLN A 320 -39.39 12.73 15.40
CA GLN A 320 -38.79 13.88 14.73
C GLN A 320 -37.27 13.71 14.56
N ASN A 321 -36.57 13.25 15.59
CA ASN A 321 -35.13 12.97 15.54
C ASN A 321 -34.79 11.86 14.53
N CYS A 322 -35.70 10.91 14.30
CA CYS A 322 -35.57 9.90 13.25
C CYS A 322 -35.99 10.40 11.85
N GLY A 323 -36.33 11.68 11.68
CA GLY A 323 -36.71 12.28 10.40
C GLY A 323 -38.19 12.15 10.01
N VAL A 324 -39.08 11.87 10.98
CA VAL A 324 -40.54 11.81 10.77
C VAL A 324 -41.21 13.04 11.37
N ASP A 325 -41.22 14.14 10.61
CA ASP A 325 -41.67 15.45 11.09
C ASP A 325 -43.20 15.55 11.30
N ASN A 326 -43.98 14.81 10.51
CA ASN A 326 -45.45 14.88 10.54
C ASN A 326 -46.05 13.79 11.43
N PHE A 327 -45.40 13.38 12.52
CA PHE A 327 -45.93 12.34 13.40
C PHE A 327 -47.19 12.80 14.17
N ASP A 328 -47.33 14.10 14.42
CA ASP A 328 -48.46 14.70 15.16
C ASP A 328 -49.83 14.36 14.58
N GLN A 329 -49.94 14.24 13.25
CA GLN A 329 -51.20 13.91 12.57
C GLN A 329 -51.75 12.53 12.94
N TYR A 330 -50.90 11.66 13.48
CA TYR A 330 -51.25 10.32 13.92
C TYR A 330 -51.47 10.22 15.43
N THR A 331 -51.42 11.36 16.15
CA THR A 331 -51.66 11.41 17.60
C THR A 331 -53.12 11.78 17.89
N GLY A 332 -53.69 11.21 18.96
CA GLY A 332 -55.04 11.48 19.42
C GLY A 332 -55.04 12.35 20.69
N ASP A 333 -56.17 12.41 21.37
CA ASP A 333 -56.31 13.18 22.62
C ASP A 333 -55.40 12.62 23.75
N ASP A 334 -54.90 13.52 24.59
CA ASP A 334 -54.05 13.26 25.76
C ASP A 334 -52.78 12.42 25.49
N CYS A 335 -52.86 11.10 25.68
CA CYS A 335 -51.74 10.16 25.70
C CYS A 335 -51.85 9.08 24.61
N TRP A 336 -52.80 9.24 23.69
CA TRP A 336 -53.13 8.24 22.68
C TRP A 336 -52.42 8.49 21.36
N VAL A 337 -51.99 7.40 20.73
CA VAL A 337 -51.50 7.37 19.35
C VAL A 337 -52.45 6.53 18.52
N ASN A 338 -52.92 7.07 17.40
CA ASN A 338 -53.86 6.42 16.47
C ASN A 338 -53.21 5.32 15.61
N LEU A 339 -51.97 4.94 15.91
CA LEU A 339 -51.22 3.85 15.28
C LEU A 339 -50.99 2.72 16.28
N SER A 340 -50.79 1.51 15.77
CA SER A 340 -50.38 0.39 16.59
C SER A 340 -48.90 0.50 16.97
N TYR A 341 -48.54 -0.18 18.05
CA TYR A 341 -47.16 -0.22 18.54
C TYR A 341 -46.20 -0.78 17.48
N THR A 342 -46.60 -1.81 16.73
CA THR A 342 -45.70 -2.44 15.75
C THR A 342 -45.37 -1.52 14.58
N ILE A 343 -46.33 -0.70 14.12
CA ILE A 343 -46.09 0.29 13.06
C ILE A 343 -45.05 1.31 13.54
N VAL A 344 -45.25 1.89 14.74
CA VAL A 344 -44.31 2.89 15.29
C VAL A 344 -42.93 2.28 15.50
N ALA A 345 -42.85 1.08 16.07
CA ALA A 345 -41.58 0.39 16.28
C ALA A 345 -40.87 0.05 14.96
N PHE A 346 -41.62 -0.38 13.94
CA PHE A 346 -41.10 -0.64 12.60
C PHE A 346 -40.56 0.64 11.95
N THR A 347 -41.32 1.74 11.99
CA THR A 347 -40.89 3.03 11.43
C THR A 347 -39.59 3.51 12.07
N LYS A 348 -39.46 3.45 13.40
CA LYS A 348 -38.20 3.80 14.07
C LYS A 348 -37.04 2.92 13.61
N GLN A 349 -37.28 1.61 13.48
CA GLN A 349 -36.22 0.66 13.13
C GLN A 349 -35.76 0.78 11.67
N ILE A 350 -36.67 1.00 10.70
CA ILE A 350 -36.31 1.22 9.30
C ILE A 350 -35.56 2.56 9.12
N MET A 351 -35.99 3.62 9.81
CA MET A 351 -35.33 4.93 9.74
C MET A 351 -33.91 4.86 10.32
N PHE A 352 -33.75 4.22 11.48
CA PHE A 352 -32.43 3.98 12.08
C PHE A 352 -31.53 3.15 11.16
N PHE A 353 -32.04 2.07 10.57
CA PHE A 353 -31.27 1.27 9.61
C PHE A 353 -30.83 2.10 8.40
N LEU A 354 -31.74 2.91 7.84
CA LEU A 354 -31.44 3.77 6.70
C LEU A 354 -30.35 4.79 7.03
N GLU A 355 -30.43 5.46 8.19
CA GLU A 355 -29.45 6.44 8.63
C GLU A 355 -28.05 5.82 8.73
N GLU A 356 -27.92 4.71 9.47
CA GLU A 356 -26.62 4.06 9.66
C GLU A 356 -26.09 3.42 8.36
N ALA A 357 -26.97 2.87 7.53
CA ALA A 357 -26.61 2.34 6.22
C ALA A 357 -26.11 3.44 5.26
N LEU A 358 -26.71 4.63 5.28
CA LEU A 358 -26.29 5.75 4.44
C LEU A 358 -24.92 6.30 4.84
N LYS A 359 -24.55 6.26 6.13
CA LYS A 359 -23.17 6.58 6.56
C LYS A 359 -22.13 5.68 5.91
N LEU A 360 -22.50 4.43 5.61
CA LEU A 360 -21.65 3.44 4.95
C LEU A 360 -21.66 3.54 3.42
N TYR A 361 -22.56 4.33 2.83
CA TYR A 361 -22.85 4.32 1.39
C TYR A 361 -21.64 4.60 0.49
N PHE A 362 -21.55 3.81 -0.59
CA PHE A 362 -20.78 4.05 -1.81
C PHE A 362 -21.39 3.22 -2.95
N PRO A 363 -21.10 3.52 -4.24
CA PRO A 363 -21.84 2.96 -5.38
C PRO A 363 -21.99 1.44 -5.39
N GLU A 364 -20.96 0.71 -4.98
CA GLU A 364 -20.91 -0.75 -4.95
C GLU A 364 -21.84 -1.39 -3.90
N LEU A 365 -22.33 -0.60 -2.93
CA LEU A 365 -23.32 -1.01 -1.93
C LEU A 365 -24.76 -0.68 -2.33
N HIS A 366 -24.96 0.11 -3.40
CA HIS A 366 -26.27 0.64 -3.77
C HIS A 366 -27.35 -0.45 -3.89
N MET A 367 -27.07 -1.50 -4.67
CA MET A 367 -28.04 -2.59 -4.89
C MET A 367 -28.33 -3.36 -3.60
N VAL A 368 -27.32 -3.61 -2.77
CA VAL A 368 -27.49 -4.36 -1.51
C VAL A 368 -28.36 -3.59 -0.52
N LEU A 369 -28.19 -2.27 -0.47
CA LEU A 369 -29.03 -1.40 0.36
C LEU A 369 -30.46 -1.33 -0.17
N LEU A 370 -30.64 -1.15 -1.48
CA LEU A 370 -31.96 -1.08 -2.09
C LEU A 370 -32.74 -2.39 -1.91
N GLU A 371 -32.13 -3.53 -2.24
CA GLU A 371 -32.72 -4.85 -2.04
C GLU A 371 -33.05 -5.10 -0.57
N GLY A 372 -32.14 -4.74 0.34
CA GLY A 372 -32.37 -4.88 1.77
C GLY A 372 -33.55 -4.06 2.28
N LEU A 373 -33.67 -2.80 1.86
CA LEU A 373 -34.81 -1.94 2.21
C LEU A 373 -36.12 -2.48 1.65
N ILE A 374 -36.12 -2.92 0.38
CA ILE A 374 -37.30 -3.52 -0.27
C ILE A 374 -37.77 -4.73 0.52
N GLU A 375 -36.86 -5.66 0.87
CA GLU A 375 -37.21 -6.87 1.61
C GLU A 375 -37.79 -6.55 3.01
N ILE A 376 -37.19 -5.62 3.74
CA ILE A 376 -37.71 -5.20 5.06
C ILE A 376 -39.13 -4.62 4.93
N ILE A 377 -39.35 -3.73 3.96
CA ILE A 377 -40.65 -3.10 3.73
C ILE A 377 -41.70 -4.14 3.28
N LEU A 378 -41.32 -5.07 2.40
CA LEU A 378 -42.22 -6.12 1.92
C LEU A 378 -42.75 -6.98 3.07
N VAL A 379 -41.92 -7.32 4.06
CA VAL A 379 -42.34 -8.10 5.24
C VAL A 379 -43.40 -7.33 6.04
N ALA A 380 -43.24 -6.02 6.23
CA ALA A 380 -44.22 -5.20 6.91
C ALA A 380 -45.53 -5.08 6.13
N VAL A 381 -45.47 -4.87 4.81
CA VAL A 381 -46.64 -4.77 3.93
C VAL A 381 -47.41 -6.09 3.88
N GLN A 382 -46.72 -7.23 3.79
CA GLN A 382 -47.36 -8.55 3.79
C GLN A 382 -48.13 -8.82 5.08
N HIS A 383 -47.61 -8.37 6.22
CA HIS A 383 -48.33 -8.50 7.50
C HIS A 383 -49.61 -7.65 7.55
N VAL A 384 -49.55 -6.42 7.01
CA VAL A 384 -50.73 -5.55 6.88
C VAL A 384 -51.77 -6.22 5.97
N ASP A 385 -51.38 -6.70 4.79
CA ASP A 385 -52.29 -7.38 3.86
C ASP A 385 -52.91 -8.63 4.47
N TYR A 386 -52.13 -9.46 5.16
CA TYR A 386 -52.65 -10.64 5.87
C TYR A 386 -53.67 -10.26 6.94
N SER A 387 -53.46 -9.15 7.66
CA SER A 387 -54.35 -8.72 8.74
C SER A 387 -55.65 -8.06 8.27
N LEU A 388 -55.69 -7.61 7.00
CA LEU A 388 -56.88 -7.02 6.39
C LEU A 388 -57.78 -8.06 5.71
N ARG A 389 -57.28 -9.28 5.49
CA ARG A 389 -58.04 -10.42 4.94
C ARG A 389 -58.69 -11.19 6.07
#